data_AF-A0A834D6K7-F1
#
_entry.id   AF-A0A834D6K7-F1
#
_cell.length_a   1.000
_cell.length_b   1.000
_cell.length_c   1.000
_cell.angle_alpha   90.00
_cell.angle_beta   90.00
_cell.angle_gamma   90.00
#
_symmetry.space_group_name_H-M   'P 1'
#
loop_
_entity.id
_entity.type
_entity.pdbx_description
1 polymer ?
#
loop_
_entity_poly.entity_id
_entity_poly.type
_entity_poly.pdbx_seq_one_letter_code
_entity_poly.pdbx_strand_id
1 'polypeptide(L)'
;MALDALADGGVKMGLPRRLAVRLGAQALLGAAKMLLDSEQHPSQLKDNVCSPGGATIHALHFLESGGFRSLLINAVEASCIRTRWGSLSSAQAPASRGTPLWAGPCLAEPAISGLMSSVGVSAVFIIRTYWLMACRLSLVSFSPQF
;
A
#
# COMPACT_ATOMS: atom_id res chain seq x y z
N MET A 1 1.71 -7.17 9.46
CA MET A 1 0.25 -7.22 9.69
C MET A 1 -0.57 -7.21 8.39
N ALA A 2 -0.68 -6.12 7.63
CA ALA A 2 -1.52 -6.12 6.41
C ALA A 2 -1.05 -7.13 5.35
N LEU A 3 0.27 -7.20 5.11
CA LEU A 3 0.86 -8.16 4.17
C LEU A 3 0.68 -9.61 4.62
N ASP A 4 0.83 -9.88 5.92
CA ASP A 4 0.64 -11.23 6.49
C ASP A 4 -0.82 -11.67 6.37
N ALA A 5 -1.78 -10.79 6.66
CA ALA A 5 -3.20 -11.06 6.52
C ALA A 5 -3.59 -11.31 5.05
N LEU A 6 -3.03 -10.55 4.11
CA LEU A 6 -3.20 -10.81 2.68
C LEU A 6 -2.61 -12.17 2.27
N ALA A 7 -1.45 -12.54 2.82
CA ALA A 7 -0.84 -13.83 2.57
C ALA A 7 -1.63 -14.98 3.20
N ASP A 8 -2.20 -14.80 4.38
CA ASP A 8 -3.10 -15.77 5.04
C ASP A 8 -4.37 -15.97 4.23
N GLY A 9 -4.96 -14.88 3.72
CA GLY A 9 -6.10 -14.94 2.80
C GLY A 9 -5.75 -15.71 1.52
N GLY A 10 -4.58 -15.47 0.94
CA GLY A 10 -4.09 -16.22 -0.23
C GLY A 10 -3.93 -17.71 0.05
N VAL A 11 -3.36 -18.07 1.20
CA VAL A 11 -3.20 -19.48 1.63
C VAL A 11 -4.55 -20.14 1.86
N LYS A 12 -5.51 -19.42 2.47
CA LYS A 12 -6.89 -19.91 2.65
C LYS A 12 -7.56 -20.25 1.31
N MET A 13 -7.21 -19.54 0.25
CA MET A 13 -7.69 -19.78 -1.12
C MET A 13 -6.82 -20.77 -1.91
N GLY A 14 -5.83 -21.40 -1.28
CA GLY A 14 -5.01 -22.47 -1.87
C GLY A 14 -3.66 -22.03 -2.45
N LEU A 15 -3.24 -20.77 -2.27
CA LEU A 15 -1.93 -20.32 -2.76
C LEU A 15 -0.79 -20.79 -1.84
N PRO A 16 0.39 -21.15 -2.39
CA PRO A 16 1.55 -21.42 -1.57
C PRO A 16 2.02 -20.14 -0.86
N ARG A 17 2.35 -20.25 0.43
CA ARG A 17 2.68 -19.11 1.32
C ARG A 17 3.71 -18.15 0.72
N ARG A 18 4.80 -18.70 0.15
CA ARG A 18 5.87 -17.90 -0.45
C ARG A 18 5.37 -17.04 -1.62
N LEU A 19 4.43 -17.57 -2.41
CA LEU A 19 3.86 -16.87 -3.55
C LEU A 19 2.82 -15.85 -3.09
N ALA A 20 1.98 -16.19 -2.11
CA ALA A 20 0.99 -15.27 -1.54
C ALA A 20 1.64 -14.00 -0.97
N VAL A 21 2.75 -14.14 -0.23
CA VAL A 21 3.53 -12.99 0.28
C VAL A 21 4.08 -12.13 -0.85
N ARG A 22 4.66 -12.76 -1.89
CA ARG A 22 5.24 -12.03 -3.04
C ARG A 22 4.17 -11.26 -3.81
N LEU A 23 3.03 -11.88 -4.10
CA LEU A 23 1.92 -11.23 -4.79
C LEU A 23 1.35 -10.07 -3.96
N GLY A 24 1.13 -10.28 -2.66
CA GLY A 24 0.65 -9.21 -1.78
C GLY A 24 1.60 -8.02 -1.73
N ALA A 25 2.91 -8.27 -1.61
CA ALA A 25 3.92 -7.21 -1.54
C ALA A 25 3.99 -6.43 -2.86
N GLN A 26 3.96 -7.14 -3.99
CA GLN A 26 3.99 -6.51 -5.31
C GLN A 26 2.72 -5.70 -5.59
N ALA A 27 1.55 -6.17 -5.14
CA ALA A 27 0.29 -5.44 -5.28
C ALA A 27 0.31 -4.11 -4.50
N LEU A 28 0.80 -4.14 -3.25
CA LEU A 28 0.94 -2.93 -2.43
C LEU A 28 1.96 -1.94 -3.02
N LEU A 29 3.10 -2.46 -3.49
CA LEU A 29 4.11 -1.64 -4.16
C LEU A 29 3.55 -1.00 -5.43
N GLY A 30 2.82 -1.77 -6.26
CA GLY A 30 2.20 -1.28 -7.48
C GLY A 30 1.16 -0.20 -7.19
N ALA A 31 0.28 -0.42 -6.21
CA ALA A 31 -0.73 0.55 -5.82
C ALA A 31 -0.12 1.86 -5.30
N ALA A 32 0.92 1.77 -4.47
CA ALA A 32 1.63 2.95 -3.97
C ALA A 32 2.32 3.73 -5.09
N LYS A 33 3.02 3.03 -6.01
CA LYS A 33 3.65 3.68 -7.17
C LYS A 33 2.63 4.35 -8.08
N MET A 34 1.52 3.68 -8.38
CA MET A 34 0.44 4.26 -9.18
C MET A 34 -0.11 5.55 -8.58
N LEU A 35 -0.20 5.63 -7.25
CA LEU A 35 -0.65 6.84 -6.57
C LEU A 35 0.40 7.95 -6.58
N LEU A 36 1.69 7.61 -6.47
CA LEU A 36 2.78 8.59 -6.51
C LEU A 36 3.02 9.14 -7.92
N ASP A 37 2.84 8.31 -8.94
CA ASP A 37 3.04 8.67 -10.34
C ASP A 37 1.80 9.35 -10.97
N SER A 38 0.65 9.34 -10.28
CA SER A 38 -0.60 9.90 -10.78
C SER A 38 -1.03 11.12 -9.99
N GLU A 39 -1.54 12.15 -10.67
CA GLU A 39 -2.15 13.32 -10.02
C GLU A 39 -3.64 13.12 -9.67
N GLN A 40 -4.18 11.92 -9.88
CA GLN A 40 -5.60 11.64 -9.65
C GLN A 40 -5.87 11.36 -8.16
N HIS A 41 -7.10 11.65 -7.74
CA HIS A 41 -7.55 11.36 -6.39
C HIS A 41 -7.56 9.84 -6.13
N PRO A 42 -7.14 9.34 -4.95
CA PRO A 42 -7.06 7.91 -4.65
C PRO A 42 -8.41 7.17 -4.80
N SER A 43 -9.54 7.86 -4.54
CA SER A 43 -10.88 7.28 -4.81
C SER A 43 -11.08 6.95 -6.28
N GLN A 44 -10.55 7.78 -7.19
CA GLN A 44 -10.68 7.57 -8.63
C GLN A 44 -9.78 6.42 -9.10
N LEU A 45 -8.55 6.31 -8.58
CA LEU A 45 -7.70 5.14 -8.83
C LEU A 45 -8.38 3.84 -8.40
N LYS A 46 -9.03 3.85 -7.23
CA LYS A 46 -9.79 2.70 -6.73
C LYS A 46 -10.92 2.31 -7.69
N ASP A 47 -11.66 3.29 -8.20
CA ASP A 47 -12.77 3.05 -9.12
C ASP A 47 -12.25 2.54 -10.48
N ASN A 48 -11.09 3.02 -10.95
CA ASN A 48 -10.43 2.53 -12.16
C ASN A 48 -10.02 1.05 -12.09
N VAL A 49 -9.82 0.49 -10.89
CA VAL A 49 -9.50 -0.94 -10.66
C VAL A 49 -10.77 -1.78 -10.48
N CYS A 50 -11.90 -1.15 -10.11
CA CYS A 50 -13.16 -1.83 -9.86
C CYS A 50 -14.01 -1.87 -11.12
N SER A 51 -14.07 -3.03 -11.78
CA SER A 51 -15.06 -3.26 -12.84
C SER A 51 -16.47 -3.43 -12.27
N PRO A 52 -17.54 -2.99 -12.96
CA PRO A 52 -18.91 -3.19 -12.52
C PRO A 52 -19.20 -4.70 -12.37
N GLY A 53 -19.70 -5.11 -11.20
CA GLY A 53 -19.97 -6.52 -10.87
C GLY A 53 -18.72 -7.41 -10.71
N GLY A 54 -17.53 -6.82 -10.64
CA GLY A 54 -16.27 -7.56 -10.50
C GLY A 54 -15.99 -8.08 -9.09
N ALA A 55 -15.03 -9.00 -8.96
CA ALA A 55 -14.61 -9.52 -7.65
C ALA A 55 -14.08 -8.43 -6.70
N THR A 56 -13.42 -7.40 -7.23
CA THR A 56 -12.83 -6.32 -6.45
C THR A 56 -13.87 -5.50 -5.68
N ILE A 57 -15.04 -5.22 -6.28
CA ILE A 57 -16.07 -4.43 -5.61
C ILE A 57 -16.73 -5.21 -4.46
N HIS A 58 -16.88 -6.53 -4.61
CA HIS A 58 -17.34 -7.41 -3.54
C HIS A 58 -16.34 -7.44 -2.38
N ALA A 59 -15.04 -7.56 -2.68
CA ALA A 59 -14.00 -7.51 -1.65
C ALA A 59 -14.01 -6.16 -0.91
N LEU A 60 -14.15 -5.05 -1.64
CA LEU A 60 -14.23 -3.71 -1.05
C LEU A 60 -15.44 -3.56 -0.13
N HIS A 61 -16.60 -4.07 -0.53
CA HIS A 61 -17.80 -4.05 0.31
C HIS A 61 -17.59 -4.75 1.67
N PHE A 62 -16.91 -5.90 1.69
CA PHE A 62 -16.56 -6.58 2.95
C PHE A 62 -15.57 -5.77 3.81
N LEU A 63 -14.59 -5.12 3.19
CA LEU A 63 -13.63 -4.27 3.91
C LEU A 63 -14.31 -3.04 4.54
N GLU A 64 -15.24 -2.41 3.82
CA GLU A 64 -16.01 -1.28 4.34
C GLU A 64 -16.98 -1.71 5.44
N SER A 65 -17.62 -2.88 5.29
CA SER A 65 -18.48 -3.46 6.34
C SER A 65 -17.72 -3.74 7.63
N GLY A 66 -16.43 -4.07 7.54
CA GLY A 66 -15.54 -4.27 8.68
C GLY A 66 -14.95 -2.98 9.25
N GLY A 67 -15.30 -1.80 8.73
CA GLY A 67 -14.77 -0.51 9.20
C GLY A 67 -13.27 -0.35 8.91
N PHE A 68 -12.75 -0.88 7.80
CA PHE A 68 -11.32 -0.82 7.50
C PHE A 68 -10.75 0.62 7.53
N ARG A 69 -11.52 1.59 7.04
CA ARG A 69 -11.12 3.01 7.02
C ARG A 69 -11.01 3.60 8.41
N SER A 70 -11.97 3.33 9.30
CA SER A 70 -11.94 3.86 10.66
C SER A 70 -10.79 3.27 11.47
N LEU A 71 -10.47 1.98 11.28
CA LEU A 71 -9.31 1.34 11.92
C LEU A 71 -7.98 2.04 11.57
N LEU A 72 -7.78 2.39 10.30
CA LEU A 72 -6.58 3.10 9.86
C LEU A 72 -6.50 4.52 10.44
N ILE A 73 -7.62 5.24 10.46
CA ILE A 73 -7.70 6.60 11.04
C ILE A 73 -7.36 6.54 12.54
N ASN A 74 -8.00 5.63 13.28
CA ASN A 74 -7.79 5.46 14.72
C ASN A 74 -6.34 5.05 15.04
N ALA A 75 -5.71 4.22 14.18
CA ALA A 75 -4.32 3.83 14.37
C ALA A 75 -3.35 5.02 14.26
N VAL A 76 -3.56 5.91 13.28
CA VAL A 76 -2.75 7.12 13.11
C VAL A 76 -2.99 8.10 14.26
N GLU A 77 -4.25 8.29 14.65
CA GLU A 77 -4.63 9.15 15.78
C GLU A 77 -3.97 8.69 17.09
N ALA A 78 -4.10 7.40 17.43
CA ALA A 78 -3.50 6.83 18.64
C ALA A 78 -1.97 6.98 18.65
N SER A 79 -1.32 6.77 17.50
CA SER A 79 0.13 6.96 17.35
C SER A 79 0.54 8.41 17.58
N CYS A 80 -0.20 9.37 17.02
CA CYS A 80 0.06 10.80 17.18
C CYS A 80 -0.12 11.25 18.64
N ILE A 81 -1.22 10.85 19.28
CA ILE A 81 -1.50 11.15 20.69
C ILE A 81 -0.38 10.61 21.59
N ARG A 82 0.04 9.35 21.38
CA ARG A 82 1.11 8.73 22.18
C ARG A 82 2.45 9.42 22.00
N THR A 83 2.78 9.84 20.79
CA THR A 83 4.03 10.53 20.48
C THR A 83 4.07 11.91 21.11
N ARG A 84 2.97 12.68 21.03
CA ARG A 84 2.84 13.99 21.68
C ARG A 84 2.97 13.91 23.20
N TRP A 85 2.37 12.87 23.80
CA TRP A 85 2.52 12.61 25.24
C TRP A 85 3.95 12.23 25.62
N GLY A 86 4.61 11.41 24.78
CA GLY A 86 6.02 11.04 24.95
C GLY A 86 6.97 12.23 24.87
N SER A 87 6.77 13.13 23.90
CA SER A 87 7.60 14.32 23.72
C SER A 87 7.46 15.32 24.86
N LEU A 88 6.27 15.44 25.48
CA LEU A 88 6.05 16.26 26.66
C LEU A 88 6.74 15.66 27.90
N SER A 89 6.79 14.33 28.02
CA SER A 89 7.50 13.65 29.11
C SER A 89 9.03 13.64 28.95
N SER A 90 9.56 13.67 27.72
CA SER A 90 11.00 13.73 27.44
C SER A 90 11.57 15.15 27.42
N ALA A 91 10.72 16.18 27.39
CA ALA A 91 11.14 17.58 27.55
C ALA A 91 11.62 17.92 28.97
N GLN A 92 11.49 16.98 29.93
CA GLN A 92 12.08 17.05 31.26
C GLN A 92 13.46 16.36 31.34
N ALA A 93 14.24 16.33 30.26
CA ALA A 93 15.68 16.06 30.33
C ALA A 93 16.42 17.40 30.33
N PRO A 94 17.19 17.76 31.38
CA PRO A 94 17.80 19.08 31.48
C PRO A 94 18.95 19.22 30.48
N ALA A 95 18.65 19.67 29.25
CA ALA A 95 19.67 20.13 28.32
C ALA A 95 20.06 21.56 28.69
N SER A 96 21.12 21.67 29.47
CA SER A 96 21.82 22.93 29.71
C SER A 96 22.20 23.60 28.38
N ARG A 97 22.05 24.94 28.34
CA ARG A 97 22.61 25.90 27.37
C ARG A 97 21.98 25.95 25.97
N GLY A 98 21.06 26.91 25.82
CA GLY A 98 21.36 28.06 24.95
C GLY A 98 20.95 27.99 23.48
N THR A 99 19.84 27.36 23.12
CA THR A 99 19.22 27.54 21.79
C THR A 99 17.79 28.07 21.90
N PRO A 100 17.38 29.05 21.07
CA PRO A 100 16.08 29.70 21.19
C PRO A 100 14.90 28.75 20.89
N LEU A 101 13.80 28.95 21.62
CA LEU A 101 12.63 28.08 21.76
C LEU A 101 11.79 27.83 20.49
N TRP A 102 12.20 28.34 19.33
CA TRP A 102 11.47 28.22 18.06
C TRP A 102 12.16 27.32 17.03
N ALA A 103 13.35 26.78 17.34
CA ALA A 103 14.08 25.84 16.49
C ALA A 103 13.66 24.38 16.73
N GLY A 104 12.36 24.09 16.71
CA GLY A 104 11.86 22.71 16.68
C GLY A 104 11.87 22.15 15.25
N PRO A 105 12.27 20.89 15.02
CA PRO A 105 12.16 20.25 13.71
C PRO A 105 10.72 19.77 13.49
N CYS A 106 9.81 20.72 13.28
CA CYS A 106 8.54 20.45 12.63
C CYS A 106 8.64 21.06 11.23
N LEU A 107 8.74 20.20 10.21
CA LEU A 107 8.85 20.53 8.78
C LEU A 107 10.24 20.99 8.31
N ALA A 108 11.19 20.05 8.24
CA ALA A 108 12.17 20.08 7.14
C ALA A 108 11.63 19.16 6.04
N GLU A 109 11.22 19.76 4.92
CA GLU A 109 10.97 19.04 3.67
C GLU A 109 12.16 18.13 3.34
N PRO A 110 11.98 16.84 3.02
CA PRO A 110 12.95 16.17 2.19
C PRO A 110 12.78 16.72 0.78
N ALA A 111 13.82 17.41 0.30
CA ALA A 111 13.99 17.79 -1.09
C ALA A 111 13.85 16.56 -2.01
N ILE A 112 12.69 16.43 -2.67
CA ILE A 112 12.46 15.47 -3.76
C ILE A 112 12.79 16.18 -5.07
N SER A 113 14.04 16.64 -5.22
CA SER A 113 14.50 17.26 -6.45
C SER A 113 15.92 16.80 -6.77
N GLY A 114 16.03 15.60 -7.35
CA GLY A 114 17.24 15.20 -8.03
C GLY A 114 17.63 13.74 -7.83
N LEU A 115 16.86 12.79 -8.37
CA LEU A 115 17.39 11.46 -8.77
C LEU A 115 16.38 10.57 -9.53
N MET A 116 15.62 11.13 -10.48
CA MET A 116 14.88 10.30 -11.46
C MET A 116 15.05 10.86 -12.88
N SER A 117 16.30 10.98 -13.32
CA SER A 117 16.60 10.90 -14.75
C SER A 117 16.69 9.42 -15.16
N SER A 118 15.85 9.04 -16.12
CA SER A 118 16.08 7.96 -17.07
C SER A 118 16.35 6.55 -16.54
N VAL A 119 15.34 5.80 -16.06
CA VAL A 119 15.08 4.39 -16.46
C VAL A 119 13.64 4.03 -16.06
N GLY A 120 12.85 3.47 -16.98
CA GLY A 120 11.91 2.42 -16.56
C GLY A 120 10.41 2.53 -16.87
N VAL A 121 9.99 3.26 -17.92
CA VAL A 121 8.60 3.13 -18.45
C VAL A 121 8.33 1.69 -18.98
N SER A 122 9.36 0.86 -19.18
CA SER A 122 9.21 -0.54 -19.62
C SER A 122 8.65 -1.50 -18.56
N ALA A 123 8.76 -1.21 -17.25
CA ALA A 123 8.36 -2.19 -16.22
C ALA A 123 6.83 -2.36 -16.12
N VAL A 124 6.07 -1.29 -16.36
CA VAL A 124 4.59 -1.32 -16.38
C VAL A 124 4.09 -2.10 -17.59
N PHE A 125 4.80 -2.03 -18.72
CA PHE A 125 4.48 -2.83 -19.92
C PHE A 125 4.77 -4.32 -19.68
N ILE A 126 5.88 -4.65 -19.03
CA ILE A 126 6.25 -6.06 -18.73
C ILE A 126 5.22 -6.73 -17.82
N ILE A 127 4.69 -6.03 -16.80
CA ILE A 127 3.70 -6.61 -15.88
C ILE A 127 2.36 -6.88 -16.58
N ARG A 128 1.91 -5.98 -17.45
CA ARG A 128 0.66 -6.17 -18.21
C ARG A 128 0.80 -7.28 -19.27
N THR A 129 1.95 -7.38 -19.93
CA THR A 129 2.21 -8.45 -20.91
C THR A 129 2.40 -9.81 -20.24
N TYR A 130 3.12 -9.91 -19.12
CA TYR A 130 3.29 -11.18 -18.40
C TYR A 130 1.98 -11.70 -17.80
N TRP A 131 1.12 -10.80 -17.31
CA TRP A 131 -0.16 -11.23 -16.73
C TRP A 131 -1.15 -11.74 -17.79
N LEU A 132 -1.19 -11.10 -18.97
CA LEU A 132 -1.98 -11.57 -20.11
C LEU A 132 -1.40 -12.85 -20.75
N MET A 133 -0.08 -13.01 -20.80
CA MET A 133 0.55 -14.26 -21.27
C MET A 133 0.31 -15.43 -20.31
N ALA A 134 0.41 -15.21 -18.99
CA ALA A 134 0.17 -16.25 -17.98
C ALA A 134 -1.30 -16.70 -17.94
N CYS A 135 -2.25 -15.77 -18.17
CA CYS A 135 -3.67 -16.12 -18.33
C CYS A 135 -3.94 -16.91 -19.62
N ARG A 136 -3.23 -16.61 -20.72
CA ARG A 136 -3.42 -17.32 -22.00
C ARG A 136 -2.78 -18.71 -22.02
N LEU A 137 -1.71 -18.94 -21.25
CA LEU A 137 -1.07 -20.25 -21.12
C LEU A 137 -1.87 -21.21 -20.21
N SER A 138 -2.67 -20.67 -19.29
CA SER A 138 -3.48 -21.48 -18.36
C SER A 138 -4.82 -21.95 -18.97
N LEU A 139 -5.27 -21.34 -20.08
CA LEU A 139 -6.53 -21.70 -20.76
C LEU A 139 -6.38 -22.77 -21.86
N VAL A 140 -5.16 -23.18 -22.20
CA VAL A 140 -4.92 -24.22 -23.24
C VAL A 140 -4.80 -25.63 -22.63
N SER A 141 -4.61 -25.77 -21.31
CA SER A 141 -4.41 -27.07 -20.64
C SER A 141 -5.64 -27.64 -19.94
N PHE A 142 -6.83 -27.02 -20.04
CA PHE A 142 -8.06 -27.55 -19.43
C PHE A 142 -9.11 -27.88 -20.50
N SER A 143 -8.83 -28.96 -21.25
CA SER A 143 -9.88 -29.74 -21.91
C SER A 143 -10.31 -30.85 -20.96
N PRO A 144 -11.54 -30.85 -20.42
CA PRO A 144 -12.12 -32.07 -19.90
C PRO A 144 -12.81 -32.81 -21.04
N GLN A 145 -12.24 -33.95 -21.42
CA GLN A 145 -13.01 -35.08 -21.94
C GLN A 145 -13.74 -35.71 -20.75
N PHE A 146 -15.02 -36.04 -20.98
CA PHE A 146 -16.03 -36.63 -20.09
C PHE A 146 -16.75 -35.69 -19.13
#